data_AF-A0A1V4RHK3-F1
#
_entry.id   AF-A0A1V4RHK3-F1
#
_cell.length_a   1.000
_cell.length_b   1.000
_cell.length_c   1.000
_cell.angle_alpha   90.00
_cell.angle_beta   90.00
_cell.angle_gamma   90.00
#
_symmetry.space_group_name_H-M   'P 1'
#
loop_
_entity.id
_entity.type
_entity.pdbx_description
1 polymer ?
#
loop_
_entity_poly.entity_id
_entity_poly.type
_entity_poly.pdbx_seq_one_letter_code
_entity_poly.pdbx_strand_id
1 'polypeptide(L)'
;MDSSKVLKILSQCDALLEGHFRYTSGRHGKLYFEKIKVARRPDLVMELGRMTAEQMLDVKDSFDVVCAPAFGAIVFGFAAAYAMGKPFAFLQRDARGKMGIRSGFKGIVENSRVLLVEDVVTTGGSV
;
A
#
# COMPACT_ATOMS: atom_id res chain seq x y z
N MET A 1 12.39 0.31 8.63
CA MET A 1 12.08 1.48 7.81
C MET A 1 12.39 2.69 8.65
N ASP A 2 13.25 3.57 8.14
CA ASP A 2 13.64 4.78 8.85
C ASP A 2 12.47 5.78 8.85
N SER A 3 11.80 5.92 10.00
CA SER A 3 10.66 6.81 10.18
C SER A 3 10.98 8.26 9.81
N SER A 4 12.24 8.70 9.96
CA SER A 4 12.65 10.07 9.61
C SER A 4 12.62 10.31 8.11
N LYS A 5 13.00 9.31 7.30
CA LYS A 5 12.93 9.38 5.82
C LYS A 5 11.50 9.36 5.32
N VAL A 6 10.64 8.53 5.91
CA VAL A 6 9.21 8.52 5.58
C VAL A 6 8.61 9.90 5.83
N LEU A 7 8.81 10.46 7.04
CA LEU A 7 8.30 11.79 7.37
C LEU A 7 8.81 12.89 6.42
N LYS A 8 10.07 12.82 5.98
CA LYS A 8 10.60 13.72 4.96
C LYS A 8 9.85 13.59 3.63
N ILE A 9 9.59 12.37 3.16
CA ILE A 9 8.80 12.14 1.94
C ILE A 9 7.38 12.71 2.10
N LEU A 10 6.74 12.48 3.24
CA LEU A 10 5.39 13.01 3.50
C LEU A 10 5.39 14.54 3.50
N SER A 11 6.40 15.16 4.12
CA SER A 11 6.56 16.61 4.14
C SER A 11 6.84 17.18 2.75
N GLN A 12 7.69 16.55 1.94
CA GLN A 12 7.98 16.97 0.56
C GLN A 12 6.74 16.94 -0.34
N CYS A 13 5.75 16.13 0.01
CA CYS A 13 4.50 16.01 -0.73
C CYS A 13 3.37 16.86 -0.14
N ASP A 14 3.58 17.58 0.96
CA ASP A 14 2.50 18.18 1.76
C ASP A 14 1.38 17.17 2.08
N ALA A 15 1.75 15.91 2.30
CA ALA A 15 0.83 14.79 2.45
C ALA A 15 0.30 14.64 3.88
N LEU A 16 0.92 15.30 4.85
CA LEU A 16 0.41 15.39 6.21
C LEU A 16 -0.39 16.69 6.37
N LEU A 17 -1.71 16.57 6.43
CA LEU A 17 -2.60 17.72 6.62
C LEU A 17 -2.94 17.87 8.10
N GLU A 18 -2.86 19.09 8.61
CA GLU A 18 -3.29 19.44 9.97
C GLU A 18 -4.62 20.20 9.94
N GLY A 19 -5.54 19.86 10.84
CA GLY A 19 -6.87 20.46 10.88
C GLY A 19 -7.83 19.70 11.80
N HIS A 20 -9.08 19.57 11.38
CA HIS A 20 -10.09 18.75 12.05
C HIS A 20 -10.81 17.87 11.03
N PHE A 21 -10.58 16.56 11.12
CA PHE A 21 -11.07 15.58 10.17
C PHE A 21 -11.99 14.57 10.85
N ARG A 22 -13.08 14.18 10.19
CA ARG A 22 -13.92 13.04 10.57
C ARG A 22 -13.57 11.86 9.67
N TYR A 23 -12.98 10.81 10.24
CA TYR A 23 -12.58 9.60 9.52
C TYR A 23 -13.79 8.73 9.15
N THR A 24 -13.58 7.75 8.27
CA THR A 24 -14.62 6.78 7.88
C THR A 24 -15.17 5.96 9.06
N SER A 25 -14.37 5.78 10.11
CA SER A 25 -14.80 5.17 11.38
C SER A 25 -15.76 6.05 12.20
N GLY A 26 -16.06 7.28 11.77
CA GLY A 26 -16.81 8.27 12.54
C GLY A 26 -15.99 9.01 13.60
N ARG A 27 -14.78 8.53 13.94
CA ARG A 27 -13.86 9.21 14.85
C ARG A 27 -13.31 10.51 14.27
N HIS A 28 -12.98 11.45 15.15
CA HIS A 28 -12.39 12.74 14.80
C HIS A 28 -10.89 12.76 15.13
N GLY A 29 -10.11 13.48 14.34
CA GLY A 29 -8.69 13.67 14.60
C GLY A 29 -8.10 14.89 13.92
N LYS A 30 -6.87 15.22 14.31
CA LYS A 30 -6.18 16.45 13.89
C LYS A 30 -5.33 16.31 12.63
N LEU A 31 -5.00 15.07 12.28
CA LEU A 31 -4.10 14.75 11.18
C LEU A 31 -4.83 13.92 10.13
N TYR A 32 -4.55 14.21 8.87
CA TYR A 32 -4.99 13.40 7.74
C TYR A 32 -3.84 13.15 6.79
N PHE A 33 -3.67 11.88 6.39
CA PHE A 33 -2.65 11.50 5.43
C PHE A 33 -3.24 11.47 4.02
N GLU A 34 -2.92 12.49 3.23
CA GLU A 34 -3.31 12.61 1.84
C GLU A 34 -2.35 11.83 0.94
N LYS A 35 -2.49 10.50 0.97
CA LYS A 35 -1.67 9.55 0.21
C LYS A 35 -1.64 9.81 -1.29
N ILE A 36 -2.68 10.43 -1.87
CA ILE A 36 -2.72 10.75 -3.30
C ILE A 36 -1.62 11.76 -3.66
N LYS A 37 -1.26 12.68 -2.76
CA LYS A 37 -0.15 13.62 -3.01
C LYS A 37 1.18 12.90 -3.16
N VAL A 38 1.41 11.82 -2.40
CA VAL A 38 2.60 10.96 -2.56
C VAL A 38 2.50 10.11 -3.82
N ALA A 39 1.33 9.53 -4.10
CA ALA A 39 1.10 8.69 -5.29
C ALA A 39 1.38 9.41 -6.63
N ARG A 40 1.27 10.75 -6.66
CA ARG A 40 1.62 11.60 -7.81
C ARG A 40 3.12 11.76 -8.04
N ARG A 41 3.96 11.22 -7.16
CA ARG A 41 5.43 11.31 -7.20
C ARG A 41 6.03 9.91 -7.36
N PRO A 42 6.10 9.37 -8.60
CA PRO A 42 6.60 8.02 -8.84
C PRO A 42 7.98 7.78 -8.25
N ASP A 43 8.87 8.77 -8.30
CA ASP A 43 10.19 8.74 -7.67
C ASP A 43 10.13 8.42 -6.17
N LEU A 44 9.24 9.09 -5.45
CA LEU A 44 9.05 8.90 -4.00
C LEU A 44 8.30 7.61 -3.68
N VAL A 45 7.36 7.20 -4.53
CA VAL A 45 6.66 5.91 -4.41
C VAL A 45 7.66 4.75 -4.58
N MET A 46 8.58 4.83 -5.54
CA MET A 46 9.62 3.82 -5.73
C MET A 46 10.59 3.77 -4.55
N GLU A 47 10.95 4.92 -3.97
CA GLU A 47 11.78 4.96 -2.76
C GLU A 47 11.05 4.32 -1.56
N LEU A 48 9.76 4.60 -1.36
CA LEU A 48 8.96 3.91 -0.34
C LEU A 48 8.85 2.41 -0.59
N GLY A 49 8.74 1.98 -1.85
CA GLY A 49 8.78 0.58 -2.25
C GLY A 49 10.11 -0.09 -1.87
N ARG A 50 11.24 0.58 -2.14
CA ARG A 50 12.59 0.13 -1.75
C ARG A 50 12.74 0.01 -0.24
N MET A 51 12.30 1.02 0.50
CA MET A 51 12.31 1.02 1.97
C MET A 51 11.43 -0.09 2.55
N THR A 52 10.30 -0.40 1.92
CA THR A 52 9.44 -1.54 2.29
C THR A 52 10.15 -2.86 2.02
N ALA A 53 10.78 -3.02 0.86
CA ALA A 53 11.53 -4.24 0.51
C ALA A 53 12.67 -4.52 1.49
N GLU A 54 13.41 -3.49 1.92
CA GLU A 54 14.46 -3.62 2.94
C GLU A 54 13.95 -4.20 4.26
N GLN A 55 12.72 -3.87 4.68
CA GLN A 55 12.13 -4.42 5.90
C GLN A 55 11.71 -5.87 5.78
N MET A 56 11.47 -6.34 4.55
CA MET A 56 10.94 -7.67 4.30
C MET A 56 12.03 -8.64 3.87
N LEU A 57 13.31 -8.27 3.94
CA LEU A 57 14.43 -9.11 3.50
C LEU A 57 14.41 -10.49 4.19
N ASP A 58 14.22 -10.52 5.51
CA ASP A 58 14.23 -11.76 6.30
C ASP A 58 13.07 -12.71 5.97
N VAL A 59 11.97 -12.17 5.44
CA VAL A 59 10.76 -12.92 5.10
C VAL A 59 10.50 -12.99 3.60
N LYS A 60 11.42 -12.50 2.77
CA LYS A 60 11.24 -12.35 1.32
C LYS A 60 10.90 -13.66 0.62
N ASP A 61 11.43 -14.77 1.10
CA ASP A 61 11.22 -16.10 0.53
C ASP A 61 10.02 -16.85 1.15
N SER A 62 9.34 -16.23 2.12
CA SER A 62 8.11 -16.77 2.73
C SER A 62 6.85 -16.49 1.90
N PHE A 63 6.94 -15.67 0.85
CA PHE A 63 5.84 -15.34 -0.04
C PHE A 63 6.27 -15.35 -1.52
N ASP A 64 5.30 -15.59 -2.38
CA ASP A 64 5.51 -15.82 -3.81
C ASP A 64 5.01 -14.62 -4.63
N VAL A 65 3.96 -13.92 -4.16
CA VAL A 65 3.34 -12.76 -4.84
C VAL A 65 3.06 -11.63 -3.85
N VAL A 66 3.21 -10.38 -4.30
CA VAL A 66 2.75 -9.19 -3.58
C VAL A 66 1.39 -8.77 -4.12
N CYS A 67 0.43 -8.51 -3.24
CA CYS A 67 -0.91 -8.07 -3.60
C CYS A 67 -1.27 -6.78 -2.87
N ALA A 68 -2.05 -5.90 -3.50
CA ALA A 68 -2.52 -4.66 -2.86
C ALA A 68 -4.03 -4.43 -3.08
N PRO A 69 -4.77 -3.87 -2.12
CA PRO A 69 -6.16 -3.48 -2.34
C PRO A 69 -6.32 -2.25 -3.23
N ALA A 70 -7.28 -2.30 -4.15
CA ALA A 70 -7.60 -1.18 -5.01
C ALA A 70 -8.37 -0.07 -4.26
N PHE A 71 -8.17 1.20 -4.60
CA PHE A 71 -7.22 1.72 -5.61
C PHE A 71 -5.95 2.31 -4.98
N GLY A 72 -6.05 2.80 -3.75
CA GLY A 72 -5.02 3.64 -3.13
C GLY A 72 -3.68 2.93 -2.94
N ALA A 73 -3.70 1.63 -2.60
CA ALA A 73 -2.48 0.87 -2.37
C ALA A 73 -1.81 0.31 -3.63
N ILE A 74 -2.46 0.36 -4.81
CA ILE A 74 -1.95 -0.29 -6.03
C ILE A 74 -0.53 0.19 -6.34
N VAL A 75 -0.29 1.50 -6.34
CA VAL A 75 1.01 2.06 -6.72
C VAL A 75 2.10 1.76 -5.69
N PHE A 76 1.74 1.73 -4.40
CA PHE A 76 2.68 1.41 -3.32
C PHE A 76 3.03 -0.08 -3.29
N GLY A 77 2.01 -0.95 -3.43
CA GLY A 77 2.20 -2.39 -3.55
C GLY A 77 2.98 -2.78 -4.79
N PHE A 78 2.73 -2.14 -5.93
CA PHE A 78 3.51 -2.35 -7.16
C PHE A 78 4.98 -1.97 -6.96
N ALA A 79 5.26 -0.82 -6.34
CA ALA A 79 6.63 -0.38 -6.07
C ALA A 79 7.35 -1.33 -5.09
N ALA A 80 6.65 -1.83 -4.06
CA ALA A 80 7.20 -2.83 -3.15
C ALA A 80 7.49 -4.15 -3.88
N ALA A 81 6.56 -4.64 -4.70
CA ALA A 81 6.74 -5.85 -5.50
C ALA A 81 7.94 -5.73 -6.45
N TYR A 82 8.06 -4.59 -7.13
CA TYR A 82 9.18 -4.28 -8.00
C TYR A 82 10.51 -4.31 -7.25
N ALA A 83 10.60 -3.63 -6.11
CA ALA A 83 11.82 -3.60 -5.29
C ALA A 83 12.19 -4.98 -4.71
N MET A 84 11.19 -5.83 -4.44
CA MET A 84 11.40 -7.21 -3.99
C MET A 84 11.71 -8.16 -5.17
N GLY A 85 11.48 -7.76 -6.42
CA GLY A 85 11.59 -8.67 -7.57
C GLY A 85 10.54 -9.78 -7.55
N LYS A 86 9.32 -9.47 -7.08
CA LYS A 86 8.21 -10.42 -6.95
C LYS A 86 7.08 -10.04 -7.93
N PRO A 87 6.30 -11.01 -8.43
CA PRO A 87 5.06 -10.73 -9.16
C PRO A 87 4.10 -9.87 -8.34
N PHE A 88 3.30 -9.06 -9.04
CA PHE A 88 2.32 -8.17 -8.44
C PHE A 88 0.89 -8.52 -8.89
N ALA A 89 -0.04 -8.46 -7.95
CA ALA A 89 -1.48 -8.53 -8.18
C ALA A 89 -2.21 -7.44 -7.38
N PHE A 90 -3.50 -7.22 -7.66
CA PHE A 90 -4.32 -6.38 -6.81
C PHE A 90 -5.73 -6.95 -6.62
N LEU A 91 -6.32 -6.63 -5.47
CA LEU A 91 -7.71 -6.91 -5.13
C LEU A 91 -8.58 -5.73 -5.55
N GLN A 92 -9.80 -5.98 -5.99
CA GLN A 92 -10.78 -4.94 -6.26
C GLN A 92 -12.16 -5.36 -5.77
N ARG A 93 -13.02 -4.38 -5.47
CA ARG A 93 -14.43 -4.65 -5.18
C ARG A 93 -15.18 -4.88 -6.48
N ASP A 94 -16.01 -5.91 -6.52
CA ASP A 94 -16.96 -6.14 -7.61
C ASP A 94 -18.14 -5.14 -7.53
N ALA A 95 -19.07 -5.25 -8.50
CA ALA A 95 -20.28 -4.42 -8.54
C ALA A 95 -21.18 -4.56 -7.30
N ARG A 96 -21.01 -5.62 -6.50
CA ARG A 96 -21.74 -5.89 -5.25
C ARG A 96 -20.93 -5.49 -4.01
N GLY A 97 -19.76 -4.87 -4.21
CA GLY A 97 -18.87 -4.43 -3.13
C GLY A 97 -18.00 -5.52 -2.51
N LYS A 98 -18.04 -6.77 -3.01
CA LYS A 98 -17.24 -7.88 -2.48
C LYS A 98 -15.80 -7.75 -2.98
N MET A 99 -14.83 -7.77 -2.05
CA MET A 99 -13.41 -7.75 -2.38
C MET A 99 -13.00 -9.09 -3.01
N GLY A 100 -12.25 -9.05 -4.11
CA GLY A 100 -11.75 -10.25 -4.77
C GLY A 100 -10.59 -9.98 -5.73
N ILE A 101 -9.95 -11.04 -6.18
CA ILE A 101 -8.85 -10.98 -7.16
C ILE A 101 -9.44 -10.79 -8.56
N ARG A 102 -8.87 -9.87 -9.36
CA ARG A 102 -9.24 -9.71 -10.76
C ARG A 102 -8.84 -10.96 -11.55
N SER A 103 -9.71 -11.45 -12.44
CA SER A 103 -9.51 -12.72 -13.18
C SER A 103 -8.14 -12.83 -13.87
N GLY A 104 -7.60 -11.73 -14.38
CA GLY A 104 -6.27 -11.70 -15.01
C GLY A 104 -5.09 -12.03 -14.08
N PHE A 105 -5.24 -11.93 -12.75
CA PHE A 105 -4.21 -12.30 -11.78
C PHE A 105 -4.42 -13.69 -11.17
N LYS A 106 -5.52 -14.36 -11.50
CA LYS A 106 -5.89 -15.64 -10.87
C LYS A 106 -4.76 -16.67 -10.96
N GLY A 107 -4.15 -16.82 -12.13
CA GLY A 107 -3.08 -17.81 -12.36
C GLY A 107 -1.79 -17.59 -11.58
N ILE A 108 -1.52 -16.38 -11.09
CA ILE A 108 -0.34 -16.10 -10.25
C ILE A 108 -0.67 -16.11 -8.75
N VAL A 109 -1.95 -15.98 -8.37
CA VAL A 109 -2.33 -15.92 -6.95
C VAL A 109 -2.83 -17.27 -6.44
N GLU A 110 -3.46 -18.09 -7.28
CA GLU A 110 -3.91 -19.42 -6.86
C GLU A 110 -2.75 -20.27 -6.34
N ASN A 111 -2.95 -20.88 -5.18
CA ASN A 111 -1.97 -21.72 -4.47
C ASN A 111 -0.63 -21.03 -4.13
N SER A 112 -0.58 -19.70 -4.18
CA SER A 112 0.60 -18.91 -3.85
C SER A 112 0.49 -18.28 -2.47
N ARG A 113 1.62 -18.12 -1.77
CA ARG A 113 1.67 -17.34 -0.53
C ARG A 113 1.72 -15.86 -0.90
N VAL A 114 0.78 -15.09 -0.37
CA VAL A 114 0.59 -13.68 -0.75
C VAL A 114 1.03 -12.77 0.38
N LEU A 115 1.89 -11.80 0.06
CA LEU A 115 2.12 -10.64 0.92
C LEU A 115 1.13 -9.53 0.54
N LEU A 116 0.26 -9.13 1.46
CA LEU A 116 -0.62 -7.98 1.25
C LEU A 116 0.07 -6.68 1.65
N VAL A 117 0.06 -5.68 0.76
CA VAL A 117 0.59 -4.34 0.99
C VAL A 117 -0.53 -3.32 0.88
N GLU A 118 -0.67 -2.47 1.90
CA GLU A 118 -1.70 -1.44 2.02
C GLU A 118 -1.06 -0.06 2.15
N ASP A 119 -1.77 1.01 1.75
CA ASP A 119 -1.24 2.38 1.80
C ASP A 119 -1.31 3.00 3.20
N VAL A 120 -2.41 2.80 3.92
CA VAL A 120 -2.67 3.33 5.25
C VAL A 120 -3.51 2.33 6.02
N VAL A 121 -2.97 1.84 7.13
CA VAL A 121 -3.72 0.99 8.06
C VAL A 121 -4.21 1.86 9.22
N THR A 122 -5.53 1.93 9.41
CA THR A 122 -6.15 2.67 10.53
C THR A 122 -6.69 1.73 11.61
N THR A 123 -7.71 0.94 11.29
CA THR A 123 -8.29 -0.09 12.17
C THR A 123 -8.03 -1.51 11.68
N GLY A 124 -7.39 -1.67 10.52
CA GLY A 124 -7.21 -2.95 9.86
C GLY A 124 -8.45 -3.50 9.15
N GLY A 125 -9.65 -2.93 9.29
CA GLY A 125 -10.88 -3.51 8.72
C GLY A 125 -11.00 -3.54 7.18
N SER A 126 -10.00 -3.03 6.46
CA SER A 126 -9.87 -3.17 4.99
C SER A 126 -8.88 -4.27 4.57
N VAL A 127 -8.16 -4.84 5.54
CA VAL A 127 -7.18 -5.93 5.43
C VAL A 127 -7.80 -7.21 5.99
#